data_AF-A0A9P7AAJ8-F1
#
_entry.id   AF-A0A9P7AAJ8-F1
#
_cell.length_a   1.000
_cell.length_b   1.000
_cell.length_c   1.000
_cell.angle_alpha   90.00
_cell.angle_beta   90.00
_cell.angle_gamma   90.00
#
_symmetry.space_group_name_H-M   'P 1'
#
loop_
_entity.id
_entity.type
_entity.pdbx_description
1 polymer ?
#
loop_
_entity_poly.entity_id
_entity_poly.type
_entity_poly.pdbx_seq_one_letter_code
_entity_poly.pdbx_strand_id
1 'polypeptide(L)'
;MDISNFFIHDTSDSALGPDYSIKCKQVDGFRKHSYGVWQGIVHPSGVLYYFDVSMKTYTGSDVKKYTPNQLNNLQNWIRAARRRLQEETWYMVVKPVTREDRDYYEYYCVVPDARIIAWFEDFNADLLFQECAFAREWNHKSKARAGGTILHIDFFPRHYSMQRSDATELRAHLEWYLAEGLILEQSTAASLFWSTDQTEKVIARLISFENLLNSDASLKEQGVAYCGRIWNILRHHQFLNYYGFPEARLMRTHSIEGSKRNRNIRFLSLLSTAAMFGVPVMVLEHVEKLHVDGIVNLLDIKKFLDHFNDDNIKHSTLAGVIMAVDASILAIPNIGSQVTTRTLCSLSLILSVHCIFAGVVAQHFGQKMKSLQFASHNLQYHFTKVAIIYSAPMMNMCYSIA
;
A
#
# COMPACT_ATOMS: atom_id res chain seq x y z
N MET A 1 -3.72 -16.13 -2.60
CA MET A 1 -2.36 -15.92 -3.09
C MET A 1 -2.33 -14.55 -3.76
N ASP A 2 -1.49 -13.62 -3.29
CA ASP A 2 -1.32 -12.31 -3.95
C ASP A 2 -0.42 -12.50 -5.19
N ILE A 3 -0.82 -11.95 -6.33
CA ILE A 3 -0.04 -12.04 -7.57
C ILE A 3 1.33 -11.36 -7.38
N SER A 4 1.42 -10.38 -6.47
CA SER A 4 2.70 -9.76 -6.06
C SER A 4 3.68 -10.77 -5.44
N ASN A 5 3.19 -11.82 -4.78
CA ASN A 5 4.04 -12.85 -4.17
C ASN A 5 4.76 -13.72 -5.20
N PHE A 6 4.40 -13.67 -6.49
CA PHE A 6 5.20 -14.29 -7.55
C PHE A 6 6.57 -13.61 -7.75
N PHE A 7 6.78 -12.43 -7.15
CA PHE A 7 7.95 -11.57 -7.38
C PHE A 7 8.83 -11.31 -6.15
N ILE A 8 8.36 -11.60 -4.93
CA ILE A 8 9.18 -11.40 -3.73
C ILE A 8 10.26 -12.50 -3.69
N HIS A 9 11.46 -12.15 -4.14
CA HIS A 9 12.65 -12.90 -3.85
C HIS A 9 13.03 -12.66 -2.37
N ASP A 10 13.05 -13.72 -1.57
CA ASP A 10 13.85 -13.73 -0.35
C ASP A 10 15.32 -13.63 -0.77
N THR A 11 15.87 -12.42 -0.75
CA THR A 11 17.31 -12.18 -0.89
C THR A 11 17.92 -12.02 0.48
N SER A 12 17.98 -13.11 1.25
CA SER A 12 18.89 -13.24 2.38
C SER A 12 20.06 -14.12 1.99
N ASP A 13 20.83 -13.71 0.97
CA ASP A 13 22.12 -14.32 0.65
C ASP A 13 23.16 -13.22 0.58
N SER A 14 23.88 -13.02 1.69
CA SER A 14 25.14 -12.31 1.73
C SER A 14 26.20 -13.12 0.99
N ALA A 15 26.57 -12.73 -0.22
CA ALA A 15 27.71 -13.33 -0.92
C ALA A 15 28.37 -12.32 -1.89
N LEU A 16 29.16 -11.38 -1.35
CA LEU A 16 30.19 -10.71 -2.12
C LEU A 16 31.33 -11.72 -2.32
N GLY A 17 31.44 -12.30 -3.53
CA GLY A 17 32.56 -13.16 -3.93
C GLY A 17 33.88 -12.38 -4.12
N PRO A 18 35.03 -13.06 -4.21
CA PRO A 18 36.36 -12.44 -4.02
C PRO A 18 37.04 -11.90 -5.28
N ASP A 19 36.36 -11.81 -6.44
CA ASP A 19 37.03 -11.43 -7.68
C ASP A 19 36.31 -10.29 -8.42
N TYR A 20 36.82 -9.08 -8.25
CA TYR A 20 36.37 -7.85 -8.91
C TYR A 20 37.28 -7.44 -10.07
N SER A 21 38.16 -8.33 -10.53
CA SER A 21 39.08 -8.00 -11.62
C SER A 21 38.38 -8.09 -12.98
N ILE A 22 38.06 -6.93 -13.56
CA ILE A 22 37.58 -6.84 -14.94
C ILE A 22 38.81 -6.83 -15.86
N LYS A 23 38.98 -7.87 -16.69
CA LYS A 23 40.10 -7.90 -17.63
C LYS A 23 39.93 -6.83 -18.71
N CYS A 24 41.01 -6.12 -19.04
CA CYS A 24 41.02 -5.14 -20.13
C CYS A 24 40.58 -5.82 -21.43
N LYS A 25 39.56 -5.26 -22.10
CA LYS A 25 38.90 -5.81 -23.31
C LYS A 25 38.06 -7.08 -23.11
N GLN A 26 37.68 -7.43 -21.89
CA GLN A 26 36.66 -8.47 -21.67
C GLN A 26 35.30 -7.98 -22.16
N VAL A 27 34.88 -8.50 -23.31
CA VAL A 27 33.54 -8.32 -23.86
C VAL A 27 32.86 -9.67 -23.75
N ASP A 28 32.33 -9.99 -22.57
CA ASP A 28 31.40 -11.10 -22.46
C ASP A 28 30.14 -10.69 -23.24
N GLY A 29 29.80 -11.43 -24.30
CA GLY A 29 28.54 -11.22 -24.99
C GLY A 29 27.39 -11.32 -23.98
N PHE A 30 26.35 -10.48 -24.13
CA PHE A 30 25.14 -10.60 -23.31
C PHE A 30 24.67 -12.05 -23.34
N ARG A 31 24.84 -12.78 -22.22
CA ARG A 31 24.51 -14.20 -22.17
C ARG A 31 23.03 -14.35 -22.50
N LYS A 32 22.70 -15.18 -23.50
CA LYS A 32 21.34 -15.66 -23.69
C LYS A 32 20.93 -16.35 -22.39
N HIS A 33 19.89 -15.87 -21.73
CA HIS A 33 19.40 -16.40 -20.45
C HIS A 33 18.55 -17.67 -20.68
N SER A 34 18.95 -18.56 -21.58
CA SER A 34 18.20 -19.80 -21.87
C SER A 34 18.67 -20.93 -20.97
N TYR A 35 17.75 -21.58 -20.27
CA TYR A 35 18.00 -22.69 -19.36
C TYR A 35 17.06 -23.86 -19.70
N GLY A 36 17.55 -24.79 -20.52
CA GLY A 36 16.72 -25.83 -21.11
C GLY A 36 15.63 -25.22 -22.00
N VAL A 37 14.36 -25.51 -21.68
CA VAL A 37 13.18 -24.95 -22.39
C VAL A 37 12.82 -23.52 -21.97
N TRP A 38 13.42 -23.03 -20.88
CA TRP A 38 13.10 -21.72 -20.31
C TRP A 38 13.93 -20.62 -20.96
N GLN A 39 13.25 -19.63 -21.52
CA GLN A 39 13.85 -18.40 -22.01
C GLN A 39 13.78 -17.32 -20.93
N GLY A 40 14.94 -16.87 -20.45
CA GLY A 40 15.03 -15.73 -19.54
C GLY A 40 14.80 -14.41 -20.25
N ILE A 41 13.93 -13.59 -19.69
CA ILE A 41 13.51 -12.29 -20.19
C ILE A 41 13.68 -11.26 -19.07
N VAL A 42 14.30 -10.13 -19.39
CA VAL A 42 14.51 -9.04 -18.43
C VAL A 42 13.36 -8.06 -18.54
N HIS A 43 12.57 -7.96 -17.48
CA HIS A 43 11.51 -6.98 -17.32
C HIS A 43 12.08 -5.55 -17.46
N PRO A 44 11.34 -4.57 -18.01
CA PRO A 44 11.77 -3.17 -18.04
C PRO A 44 12.22 -2.57 -16.70
N SER A 45 11.74 -3.10 -15.58
CA SER A 45 12.19 -2.72 -14.22
C SER A 45 13.45 -3.48 -13.74
N GLY A 46 14.07 -4.30 -14.58
CA GLY A 46 15.33 -5.01 -14.31
C GLY A 46 15.18 -6.44 -13.75
N VAL A 47 13.97 -6.86 -13.39
CA VAL A 47 13.72 -8.22 -12.84
C VAL A 47 13.82 -9.27 -13.95
N LEU A 48 14.52 -10.37 -13.69
CA LEU A 48 14.59 -11.52 -14.60
C LEU A 48 13.42 -12.47 -14.33
N TYR A 49 12.68 -12.83 -15.38
CA TYR A 49 11.67 -13.88 -15.36
C TYR A 49 11.91 -14.85 -16.51
N TYR A 50 11.21 -15.98 -16.50
CA TYR A 50 11.40 -17.04 -17.48
C TYR A 50 10.10 -17.39 -18.18
N PHE A 51 10.21 -17.76 -19.45
CA PHE A 51 9.09 -18.18 -20.28
C PHE A 51 9.42 -19.47 -21.03
N ASP A 52 8.55 -20.46 -20.91
CA ASP A 52 8.54 -21.67 -21.75
C ASP A 52 7.57 -21.43 -22.91
N VAL A 53 8.14 -21.26 -24.11
CA VAL A 53 7.38 -21.01 -25.34
C VAL A 53 6.48 -22.20 -25.70
N SER A 54 6.97 -23.43 -25.49
CA SER A 54 6.24 -24.66 -25.87
C SER A 54 5.00 -24.86 -25.02
N MET A 55 5.09 -24.50 -23.74
CA MET A 55 4.01 -24.65 -22.77
C MET A 55 3.29 -23.33 -22.47
N LYS A 56 3.58 -22.23 -23.17
CA LYS A 56 3.08 -20.86 -22.89
C LYS A 56 3.05 -20.52 -21.39
N THR A 57 4.12 -20.86 -20.68
CA THR A 57 4.17 -20.79 -19.21
C THR A 57 5.24 -19.82 -18.75
N TYR A 58 4.88 -18.92 -17.85
CA TYR A 58 5.82 -18.03 -17.17
C TYR A 58 6.19 -18.54 -15.79
N THR A 59 7.37 -18.16 -15.33
CA THR A 59 7.73 -18.22 -13.92
C THR A 59 8.62 -17.04 -13.54
N GLY A 60 8.33 -16.43 -12.40
CA GLY A 60 9.21 -15.42 -11.77
C GLY A 60 10.34 -16.05 -10.95
N SER A 61 10.33 -17.38 -10.78
CA SER A 61 11.33 -18.06 -9.97
C SER A 61 12.66 -18.21 -10.72
N ASP A 62 13.77 -18.10 -9.99
CA ASP A 62 15.11 -18.26 -10.55
C ASP A 62 15.39 -19.73 -10.87
N VAL A 63 15.08 -20.13 -12.11
CA VAL A 63 15.28 -21.51 -12.57
C VAL A 63 16.74 -21.95 -12.56
N LYS A 64 17.71 -21.03 -12.43
CA LYS A 64 19.14 -21.37 -12.31
C LYS A 64 19.48 -21.99 -10.96
N LYS A 65 18.71 -21.67 -9.92
CA LYS A 65 18.89 -22.21 -8.58
C LYS A 65 18.32 -23.62 -8.44
N TYR A 66 17.55 -24.09 -9.42
CA TYR A 66 16.94 -25.41 -9.38
C TYR A 66 17.91 -26.50 -9.79
N THR A 67 17.90 -27.58 -9.01
CA THR A 67 18.55 -28.83 -9.39
C THR A 67 17.85 -29.42 -10.63
N PRO A 68 18.53 -30.28 -11.41
CA PRO A 68 17.91 -30.97 -12.54
C PRO A 68 16.62 -31.71 -12.16
N ASN A 69 16.57 -32.30 -10.96
CA ASN A 69 15.37 -32.98 -10.45
C ASN A 69 14.21 -32.02 -10.20
N GLN A 70 14.46 -30.87 -9.55
CA GLN A 70 13.43 -29.84 -9.34
C GLN A 70 12.88 -29.29 -10.65
N LEU A 71 13.76 -29.05 -11.62
CA LEU A 71 13.36 -28.58 -12.95
C LEU A 71 12.50 -29.62 -13.69
N ASN A 72 12.86 -30.90 -13.58
CA ASN A 72 12.09 -32.00 -14.15
C ASN A 72 10.73 -32.16 -13.46
N ASN A 73 10.68 -32.05 -12.13
CA ASN A 73 9.42 -32.08 -11.36
C ASN A 73 8.48 -30.95 -11.79
N LEU A 74 9.01 -29.71 -11.90
CA LEU A 74 8.27 -28.56 -12.39
C LEU A 74 7.71 -28.81 -13.80
N GLN A 75 8.54 -29.29 -14.73
CA GLN A 75 8.07 -29.58 -16.09
C GLN A 75 7.03 -30.71 -16.14
N ASN A 76 7.19 -31.76 -15.34
CA ASN A 76 6.23 -32.85 -15.24
C ASN A 76 4.88 -32.34 -14.71
N TRP A 77 4.91 -31.47 -13.69
CA TRP A 77 3.72 -30.83 -13.17
C TRP A 77 3.05 -29.92 -14.21
N ILE A 78 3.81 -29.06 -14.91
CA ILE A 78 3.30 -28.20 -15.99
C ILE A 78 2.62 -29.05 -17.07
N ARG A 79 3.24 -30.16 -17.50
CA ARG A 79 2.67 -31.08 -18.49
C ARG A 79 1.39 -31.76 -18.00
N ALA A 80 1.29 -32.07 -16.71
CA ALA A 80 0.06 -32.61 -16.13
C ALA A 80 -1.04 -31.53 -16.04
N ALA A 81 -0.70 -30.33 -15.58
CA ALA A 81 -1.61 -29.18 -15.51
C ALA A 81 -2.16 -28.80 -16.88
N ARG A 82 -1.31 -28.74 -17.91
CA ARG A 82 -1.73 -28.45 -19.30
C ARG A 82 -2.70 -29.49 -19.86
N ARG A 83 -2.50 -30.78 -19.56
CA ARG A 83 -3.43 -31.85 -19.94
C ARG A 83 -4.80 -31.73 -19.26
N ARG A 84 -4.84 -31.20 -18.03
CA ARG A 84 -6.09 -30.95 -17.30
C ARG A 84 -6.80 -29.69 -17.79
N LEU A 85 -6.03 -28.65 -18.09
CA LEU A 85 -6.56 -27.36 -18.52
C LEU A 85 -7.27 -27.45 -19.88
N GLN A 86 -6.74 -28.24 -20.82
CA GLN A 86 -7.29 -28.42 -22.19
C GLN A 86 -7.46 -27.12 -23.01
N GLU A 87 -6.82 -26.03 -22.59
CA GLU A 87 -6.87 -24.72 -23.28
C GLU A 87 -5.48 -24.33 -23.77
N GLU A 88 -5.27 -24.43 -25.09
CA GLU A 88 -3.97 -24.15 -25.72
C GLU A 88 -3.68 -22.66 -25.88
N THR A 89 -4.71 -21.82 -25.87
CA THR A 89 -4.58 -20.36 -26.03
C THR A 89 -4.22 -19.66 -24.71
N TRP A 90 -4.48 -20.30 -23.56
CA TRP A 90 -4.28 -19.70 -22.25
C TRP A 90 -2.81 -19.66 -21.84
N TYR A 91 -2.40 -18.56 -21.21
CA TYR A 91 -1.09 -18.48 -20.57
C TYR A 91 -1.19 -19.00 -19.13
N MET A 92 -0.12 -19.59 -18.63
CA MET A 92 -0.03 -20.05 -17.25
C MET A 92 1.14 -19.39 -16.56
N VAL A 93 1.01 -19.05 -15.28
CA VAL A 93 2.11 -18.62 -14.44
C VAL A 93 2.25 -19.60 -13.30
N VAL A 94 3.47 -20.05 -13.02
CA VAL A 94 3.76 -21.03 -11.98
C VAL A 94 4.89 -20.57 -11.08
N LYS A 95 4.73 -20.77 -9.78
CA LYS A 95 5.75 -20.57 -8.76
C LYS A 95 5.89 -21.85 -7.94
N PRO A 96 7.05 -22.52 -8.00
CA PRO A 96 7.37 -23.58 -7.07
C PRO A 96 7.52 -23.02 -5.65
N VAL A 97 6.89 -23.67 -4.69
CA VAL A 97 6.96 -23.36 -3.27
C VAL A 97 7.27 -24.63 -2.52
N THR A 98 8.32 -24.59 -1.69
CA THR A 98 8.64 -25.71 -0.81
C THR A 98 7.96 -25.49 0.53
N ARG A 99 7.13 -26.45 0.95
CA ARG A 99 6.50 -26.44 2.28
C ARG A 99 6.57 -27.85 2.87
N GLU A 100 7.08 -27.97 4.09
CA GLU A 100 7.15 -29.26 4.81
C GLU A 100 7.81 -30.37 3.96
N ASP A 101 8.95 -30.06 3.33
CA ASP A 101 9.71 -30.97 2.43
C ASP A 101 8.92 -31.54 1.24
N ARG A 102 7.81 -30.90 0.86
CA ARG A 102 7.05 -31.20 -0.35
C ARG A 102 7.08 -30.03 -1.32
N ASP A 103 7.20 -30.36 -2.61
CA ASP A 103 7.10 -29.41 -3.70
C ASP A 103 5.61 -29.11 -3.97
N TYR A 104 5.20 -27.87 -3.69
CA TYR A 104 3.93 -27.31 -4.10
C TYR A 104 4.13 -26.37 -5.28
N TYR A 105 3.09 -26.24 -6.11
CA TYR A 105 3.10 -25.34 -7.25
C TYR A 105 1.91 -24.41 -7.13
N GLU A 106 2.21 -23.16 -6.86
CA GLU A 106 1.21 -22.11 -6.90
C GLU A 106 1.11 -21.59 -8.34
N TYR A 107 -0.11 -21.36 -8.82
CA TYR A 107 -0.33 -20.99 -10.21
C TYR A 107 -1.56 -20.12 -10.41
N TYR A 108 -1.63 -19.49 -11.58
CA TYR A 108 -2.86 -18.97 -12.16
C TYR A 108 -2.78 -19.06 -13.69
N CYS A 109 -3.93 -19.04 -14.34
CA CYS A 109 -4.06 -18.99 -15.78
C CYS A 109 -4.59 -17.62 -16.21
N VAL A 110 -4.15 -17.15 -17.38
CA VAL A 110 -4.69 -15.97 -18.04
C VAL A 110 -5.58 -16.44 -19.19
N VAL A 111 -6.82 -15.98 -19.18
CA VAL A 111 -7.82 -16.23 -20.22
C VAL A 111 -7.82 -15.02 -21.17
N PRO A 112 -7.18 -15.09 -22.35
CA PRO A 112 -7.00 -13.91 -23.19
C PRO A 112 -8.32 -13.31 -23.66
N ASP A 113 -9.27 -14.16 -24.09
CA ASP A 113 -10.55 -13.73 -24.68
C ASP A 113 -11.44 -12.99 -23.68
N ALA A 114 -11.47 -13.48 -22.44
CA ALA A 114 -12.25 -12.86 -21.37
C ALA A 114 -11.48 -11.77 -20.61
N ARG A 115 -10.17 -11.61 -20.86
CA ARG A 115 -9.27 -10.68 -20.13
C ARG A 115 -9.37 -10.83 -18.61
N ILE A 116 -9.38 -12.07 -18.13
CA ILE A 116 -9.42 -12.41 -16.69
C ILE A 116 -8.35 -13.43 -16.32
N ILE A 117 -8.02 -13.50 -15.04
CA ILE A 117 -7.31 -14.65 -14.47
C ILE A 117 -8.27 -15.75 -14.01
N ALA A 118 -7.83 -16.99 -14.05
CA ALA A 118 -8.59 -18.16 -13.67
C ALA A 118 -7.70 -19.25 -13.04
N TRP A 119 -8.35 -20.22 -12.40
CA TRP A 119 -7.75 -21.45 -11.91
C TRP A 119 -8.57 -22.61 -12.48
N PHE A 120 -7.91 -23.73 -12.77
CA PHE A 120 -8.59 -24.97 -13.19
C PHE A 120 -8.97 -25.85 -11.99
N GLU A 121 -8.68 -25.40 -10.77
CA GLU A 121 -9.11 -25.99 -9.50
C GLU A 121 -9.82 -24.94 -8.66
N ASP A 122 -10.64 -25.39 -7.71
CA ASP A 122 -11.29 -24.50 -6.75
C ASP A 122 -10.24 -23.70 -5.97
N PHE A 123 -10.34 -22.39 -6.05
CA PHE A 123 -9.39 -21.47 -5.46
C PHE A 123 -10.05 -20.69 -4.32
N ASN A 124 -9.42 -20.73 -3.13
CA ASN A 124 -9.80 -19.81 -2.06
C ASN A 124 -9.30 -18.39 -2.39
N ALA A 125 -10.25 -17.55 -2.81
CA ALA A 125 -10.02 -16.17 -3.20
C ALA A 125 -10.03 -15.17 -2.03
N ASP A 126 -10.08 -15.61 -0.77
CA ASP A 126 -10.03 -14.73 0.41
C ASP A 126 -8.83 -13.77 0.34
N LEU A 127 -7.67 -14.29 -0.04
CA LEU A 127 -6.45 -13.49 -0.22
C LEU A 127 -6.51 -12.49 -1.39
N LEU A 128 -7.31 -12.77 -2.42
CA LEU A 128 -7.50 -11.84 -3.55
C LEU A 128 -8.43 -10.69 -3.14
N PHE A 129 -9.30 -10.92 -2.17
CA PHE A 129 -10.32 -9.97 -1.72
C PHE A 129 -10.01 -9.36 -0.34
N GLN A 130 -8.88 -9.71 0.29
CA GLN A 130 -8.56 -9.33 1.67
C GLN A 130 -8.59 -7.82 1.92
N GLU A 131 -8.25 -7.02 0.90
CA GLU A 131 -8.21 -5.55 0.98
C GLU A 131 -9.59 -4.91 0.80
N CYS A 132 -10.55 -5.68 0.31
CA CYS A 132 -11.93 -5.26 0.20
C CYS A 132 -12.70 -5.81 1.40
N ALA A 133 -13.22 -4.92 2.24
CA ALA A 133 -14.00 -5.33 3.40
C ALA A 133 -15.21 -6.22 3.03
N PHE A 134 -15.79 -6.05 1.84
CA PHE A 134 -17.00 -6.78 1.42
C PHE A 134 -17.07 -7.09 -0.08
N ALA A 135 -16.41 -8.15 -0.55
CA ALA A 135 -16.66 -8.68 -1.89
C ALA A 135 -18.00 -9.44 -1.93
N ARG A 136 -19.14 -8.72 -1.99
CA ARG A 136 -20.48 -9.31 -1.84
C ARG A 136 -20.99 -9.97 -3.12
N GLU A 137 -20.78 -9.34 -4.27
CA GLU A 137 -21.37 -9.79 -5.54
C GLU A 137 -20.34 -10.41 -6.49
N TRP A 138 -20.79 -11.40 -7.26
CA TRP A 138 -19.94 -12.04 -8.28
C TRP A 138 -19.40 -11.04 -9.31
N ASN A 139 -20.20 -10.05 -9.68
CA ASN A 139 -19.80 -8.99 -10.62
C ASN A 139 -18.60 -8.19 -10.07
N HIS A 140 -18.53 -7.97 -8.76
CA HIS A 140 -17.43 -7.24 -8.12
C HIS A 140 -16.17 -8.12 -8.04
N LYS A 141 -16.34 -9.40 -7.71
CA LYS A 141 -15.29 -10.42 -7.77
C LYS A 141 -14.71 -10.57 -9.18
N SER A 142 -15.57 -10.49 -10.20
CA SER A 142 -15.16 -10.52 -11.61
C SER A 142 -14.26 -9.34 -11.98
N LYS A 143 -14.47 -8.15 -11.40
CA LYS A 143 -13.59 -6.99 -11.62
C LYS A 143 -12.19 -7.21 -11.06
N ALA A 144 -12.06 -7.85 -9.90
CA ALA A 144 -10.75 -8.22 -9.36
C ALA A 144 -10.02 -9.21 -10.29
N ARG A 145 -10.75 -10.17 -10.87
CA ARG A 145 -10.17 -11.12 -11.83
C ARG A 145 -9.72 -10.46 -13.12
N ALA A 146 -10.47 -9.48 -13.62
CA ALA A 146 -10.05 -8.67 -14.77
C ALA A 146 -8.82 -7.80 -14.43
N GLY A 147 -8.78 -7.22 -13.23
CA GLY A 147 -7.60 -6.54 -12.68
C GLY A 147 -6.37 -7.46 -12.64
N GLY A 148 -6.56 -8.74 -12.33
CA GLY A 148 -5.50 -9.75 -12.36
C GLY A 148 -4.80 -9.91 -13.71
N THR A 149 -5.51 -9.75 -14.83
CA THR A 149 -4.89 -9.81 -16.17
C THR A 149 -4.04 -8.58 -16.44
N ILE A 150 -4.50 -7.40 -16.02
CA ILE A 150 -3.71 -6.17 -16.11
C ILE A 150 -2.45 -6.28 -15.25
N LEU A 151 -2.57 -6.83 -14.04
CA LEU A 151 -1.44 -7.09 -13.16
C LEU A 151 -0.46 -8.09 -13.80
N HIS A 152 -0.96 -9.12 -14.48
CA HIS A 152 -0.12 -10.01 -15.28
C HIS A 152 0.62 -9.28 -16.40
N ILE A 153 -0.01 -8.30 -17.08
CA ILE A 153 0.64 -7.49 -18.12
C ILE A 153 1.73 -6.57 -17.55
N ASP A 154 1.51 -5.96 -16.38
CA ASP A 154 2.54 -5.18 -15.67
C ASP A 154 3.78 -6.05 -15.39
N PHE A 155 3.55 -7.32 -15.02
CA PHE A 155 4.62 -8.23 -14.63
C PHE A 155 5.29 -8.99 -15.79
N PHE A 156 4.55 -9.34 -16.83
CA PHE A 156 4.99 -10.16 -17.97
C PHE A 156 4.67 -9.50 -19.32
N PRO A 157 5.22 -8.31 -19.60
CA PRO A 157 4.80 -7.48 -20.74
C PRO A 157 5.22 -8.01 -22.11
N ARG A 158 6.22 -8.89 -22.20
CA ARG A 158 6.92 -9.26 -23.46
C ARG A 158 6.02 -9.72 -24.59
N HIS A 159 4.97 -10.48 -24.28
CA HIS A 159 4.08 -11.08 -25.29
C HIS A 159 2.77 -10.31 -25.45
N TYR A 160 2.67 -9.13 -24.84
CA TYR A 160 1.54 -8.24 -25.00
C TYR A 160 1.95 -7.06 -25.88
N SER A 161 1.04 -6.65 -26.76
CA SER A 161 1.12 -5.41 -27.50
C SER A 161 -0.03 -4.53 -27.06
N MET A 162 0.25 -3.23 -26.91
CA MET A 162 -0.75 -2.23 -26.59
C MET A 162 -0.81 -1.22 -27.72
N GLN A 163 -2.01 -0.95 -28.21
CA GLN A 163 -2.25 0.01 -29.28
C GLN A 163 -2.34 1.42 -28.72
N ARG A 164 -2.21 2.43 -29.59
CA ARG A 164 -2.40 3.83 -29.20
C ARG A 164 -3.79 4.08 -28.60
N SER A 165 -4.82 3.39 -29.11
CA SER A 165 -6.20 3.49 -28.59
C SER A 165 -6.30 3.10 -27.10
N ASP A 166 -5.56 2.08 -26.67
CA ASP A 166 -5.59 1.60 -25.28
C ASP A 166 -4.95 2.64 -24.33
N ALA A 167 -3.87 3.29 -24.78
CA ALA A 167 -3.23 4.38 -24.04
C ALA A 167 -4.14 5.62 -23.98
N THR A 168 -4.87 5.91 -25.06
CA THR A 168 -5.80 7.04 -25.11
C THR A 168 -7.04 6.80 -24.24
N GLU A 169 -7.55 5.57 -24.19
CA GLU A 169 -8.60 5.18 -23.24
C GLU A 169 -8.13 5.36 -21.80
N LEU A 170 -6.92 4.90 -21.48
CA LEU A 170 -6.31 5.09 -20.17
C LEU A 170 -6.19 6.57 -19.82
N ARG A 171 -5.71 7.40 -20.74
CA ARG A 171 -5.60 8.86 -20.56
C ARG A 171 -6.97 9.48 -20.26
N ALA A 172 -7.99 9.14 -21.04
CA ALA A 172 -9.34 9.67 -20.84
C ALA A 172 -9.90 9.33 -19.45
N HIS A 173 -9.65 8.10 -18.96
CA HIS A 173 -9.99 7.75 -17.59
C HIS A 173 -9.22 8.61 -16.57
N LEU A 174 -7.91 8.75 -16.72
CA LEU A 174 -7.12 9.55 -15.78
C LEU A 174 -7.54 11.02 -15.76
N GLU A 175 -7.88 11.59 -16.92
CA GLU A 175 -8.37 12.98 -17.02
C GLU A 175 -9.70 13.16 -16.29
N TRP A 176 -10.63 12.20 -16.38
CA TRP A 176 -11.86 12.21 -15.60
C TRP A 176 -11.57 12.23 -14.09
N TYR A 177 -10.71 11.31 -13.64
CA TYR A 177 -10.35 11.22 -12.22
C TYR A 177 -9.61 12.47 -11.73
N LEU A 178 -8.76 13.07 -12.55
CA LEU A 178 -8.11 14.33 -12.23
C LEU A 178 -9.14 15.46 -12.08
N ALA A 179 -10.06 15.59 -13.05
CA ALA A 179 -11.11 16.61 -13.00
C ALA A 179 -11.98 16.45 -11.74
N GLU A 180 -12.40 15.22 -11.43
CA GLU A 180 -13.17 14.93 -10.22
C GLU A 180 -12.39 15.28 -8.96
N GLY A 181 -11.11 14.88 -8.87
CA GLY A 181 -10.27 15.15 -7.71
C GLY A 181 -9.95 16.64 -7.49
N LEU A 182 -9.91 17.44 -8.57
CA LEU A 182 -9.74 18.89 -8.51
C LEU A 182 -11.02 19.61 -8.06
N ILE A 183 -12.19 19.13 -8.47
CA ILE A 183 -13.49 19.71 -8.09
C ILE A 183 -13.87 19.30 -6.66
N LEU A 184 -13.61 18.04 -6.29
CA LEU A 184 -13.98 17.46 -5.00
C LEU A 184 -12.75 16.91 -4.29
N GLU A 185 -12.16 17.71 -3.40
CA GLU A 185 -10.97 17.31 -2.64
C GLU A 185 -11.20 16.02 -1.82
N GLN A 186 -12.42 15.79 -1.36
CA GLN A 186 -12.78 14.59 -0.59
C GLN A 186 -13.08 13.37 -1.46
N SER A 187 -13.08 13.50 -2.80
CA SER A 187 -13.28 12.37 -3.70
C SER A 187 -12.16 11.33 -3.53
N THR A 188 -12.49 10.06 -3.74
CA THR A 188 -11.50 8.98 -3.81
C THR A 188 -10.54 9.19 -4.98
N ALA A 189 -10.96 9.89 -6.03
CA ALA A 189 -10.17 10.21 -7.22
C ALA A 189 -8.96 11.10 -6.90
N ALA A 190 -9.08 12.02 -5.94
CA ALA A 190 -7.99 12.91 -5.51
C ALA A 190 -6.76 12.16 -4.96
N SER A 191 -6.91 10.87 -4.64
CA SER A 191 -5.86 10.03 -4.06
C SER A 191 -5.38 8.89 -4.96
N LEU A 192 -5.85 8.80 -6.21
CA LEU A 192 -5.53 7.70 -7.15
C LEU A 192 -4.01 7.46 -7.30
N PHE A 193 -3.22 8.54 -7.45
CA PHE A 193 -1.76 8.52 -7.45
C PHE A 193 -1.18 9.32 -6.29
N TRP A 194 -1.72 9.15 -5.08
CA TRP A 194 -1.33 9.90 -3.89
C TRP A 194 -1.58 11.41 -3.94
N SER A 195 -1.78 12.06 -5.09
CA SER A 195 -2.29 13.43 -5.21
C SER A 195 -2.75 13.74 -6.64
N THR A 196 -3.50 14.84 -6.80
CA THR A 196 -3.87 15.41 -8.11
C THR A 196 -2.62 15.80 -8.91
N ASP A 197 -1.62 16.42 -8.29
CA ASP A 197 -0.38 16.83 -8.97
C ASP A 197 0.41 15.64 -9.53
N GLN A 198 0.43 14.51 -8.82
CA GLN A 198 1.07 13.30 -9.32
C GLN A 198 0.26 12.68 -10.45
N THR A 199 -1.07 12.71 -10.37
CA THR A 199 -1.96 12.26 -11.44
C THR A 199 -1.73 13.07 -12.72
N GLU A 200 -1.62 14.39 -12.61
CA GLU A 200 -1.30 15.28 -13.74
C GLU A 200 0.06 14.94 -14.36
N LYS A 201 1.09 14.69 -13.54
CA LYS A 201 2.41 14.26 -14.02
C LYS A 201 2.35 12.93 -14.77
N VAL A 202 1.56 11.97 -14.29
CA VAL A 202 1.36 10.68 -14.97
C VAL A 202 0.68 10.90 -16.32
N ILE A 203 -0.37 11.72 -16.38
CA ILE A 203 -1.06 12.08 -17.63
C ILE A 203 -0.09 12.74 -18.62
N ALA A 204 0.70 13.72 -18.19
CA ALA A 204 1.68 14.41 -19.04
C ALA A 204 2.73 13.45 -19.62
N ARG A 205 3.16 12.45 -18.84
CA ARG A 205 4.07 11.40 -19.31
C ARG A 205 3.38 10.46 -20.30
N LEU A 206 2.12 10.11 -20.07
CA LEU A 206 1.34 9.29 -20.99
C LEU A 206 1.16 9.99 -22.35
N ILE A 207 0.85 11.29 -22.36
CA ILE A 207 0.78 12.12 -23.59
C ILE A 207 2.12 12.10 -24.32
N SER A 208 3.23 12.23 -23.58
CA SER A 208 4.58 12.18 -24.17
C SER A 208 4.83 10.83 -24.85
N PHE A 209 4.39 9.72 -24.25
CA PHE A 209 4.48 8.38 -24.86
C PHE A 209 3.58 8.24 -26.08
N GLU A 210 2.33 8.72 -26.03
CA GLU A 210 1.40 8.68 -27.17
C GLU A 210 1.94 9.45 -28.39
N ASN A 211 2.57 10.59 -28.16
CA ASN A 211 3.16 11.41 -29.22
C ASN A 211 4.38 10.75 -29.89
N LEU A 212 5.06 9.86 -29.18
CA LEU A 212 6.18 9.08 -29.73
C LEU A 212 5.72 7.86 -30.56
N LEU A 213 4.43 7.51 -30.49
CA LEU A 213 3.85 6.45 -31.31
C LEU A 213 3.36 7.02 -32.65
N ASN A 214 3.96 6.56 -33.75
CA ASN A 214 3.35 6.70 -35.07
C ASN A 214 2.02 5.92 -35.10
N SER A 215 1.08 6.32 -35.96
CA SER A 215 -0.32 5.85 -36.00
C SER A 215 -0.49 4.32 -35.99
N ASP A 216 0.48 3.56 -36.51
CA ASP A 216 0.44 2.10 -36.64
C ASP A 216 1.45 1.34 -35.75
N ALA A 217 2.18 2.04 -34.86
CA ALA A 217 3.18 1.41 -34.02
C ALA A 217 2.57 0.92 -32.69
N SER A 218 2.65 -0.39 -32.44
CA SER A 218 2.36 -0.95 -31.10
C SER A 218 3.43 -0.52 -30.10
N LEU A 219 3.03 -0.29 -28.84
CA LEU A 219 3.96 -0.01 -27.75
C LEU A 219 4.97 -1.15 -27.60
N LYS A 220 6.25 -0.77 -27.48
CA LYS A 220 7.31 -1.72 -27.07
C LYS A 220 7.06 -2.18 -25.64
N GLU A 221 7.72 -3.27 -25.25
CA GLU A 221 7.62 -3.90 -23.92
C GLU A 221 7.68 -2.90 -22.76
N GLN A 222 8.54 -1.88 -22.82
CA GLN A 222 8.64 -0.83 -21.79
C GLN A 222 7.36 0.00 -21.65
N GLY A 223 6.75 0.35 -22.78
CA GLY A 223 5.50 1.10 -22.81
C GLY A 223 4.31 0.27 -22.36
N VAL A 224 4.29 -1.01 -22.72
CA VAL A 224 3.28 -1.99 -22.25
C VAL A 224 3.35 -2.15 -20.73
N ALA A 225 4.56 -2.33 -20.17
CA ALA A 225 4.76 -2.41 -18.72
C ALA A 225 4.31 -1.12 -18.01
N TYR A 226 4.68 0.04 -18.56
CA TYR A 226 4.30 1.34 -18.00
C TYR A 226 2.78 1.53 -17.98
N CYS A 227 2.10 1.31 -19.09
CA CYS A 227 0.65 1.45 -19.18
C CYS A 227 -0.07 0.38 -18.36
N GLY A 228 0.44 -0.86 -18.35
CA GLY A 228 -0.06 -1.95 -17.52
C GLY A 228 -0.04 -1.60 -16.04
N ARG A 229 1.04 -0.99 -15.55
CA ARG A 229 1.15 -0.53 -14.16
C ARG A 229 0.14 0.55 -13.80
N ILE A 230 -0.05 1.54 -14.67
CA ILE A 230 -1.03 2.61 -14.45
C ILE A 230 -2.45 2.03 -14.46
N TRP A 231 -2.76 1.18 -15.44
CA TRP A 231 -4.04 0.46 -15.49
C TRP A 231 -4.26 -0.37 -14.22
N ASN A 232 -3.23 -1.04 -13.70
CA ASN A 232 -3.33 -1.84 -12.50
C ASN A 232 -3.72 -0.98 -11.30
N ILE A 233 -3.05 0.17 -11.11
CA ILE A 233 -3.39 1.13 -10.03
C ILE A 233 -4.84 1.62 -10.18
N LEU A 234 -5.26 1.96 -11.40
CA LEU A 234 -6.63 2.40 -11.66
C LEU A 234 -7.67 1.31 -11.39
N ARG A 235 -7.45 0.08 -11.89
CA ARG A 235 -8.39 -1.04 -11.70
C ARG A 235 -8.47 -1.45 -10.23
N HIS A 236 -7.34 -1.41 -9.53
CA HIS A 236 -7.29 -1.66 -8.10
C HIS A 236 -8.08 -0.59 -7.32
N HIS A 237 -7.88 0.70 -7.65
CA HIS A 237 -8.69 1.79 -7.07
C HIS A 237 -10.19 1.62 -7.35
N GLN A 238 -10.55 1.30 -8.59
CA GLN A 238 -11.94 1.02 -8.98
C GLN A 238 -12.54 -0.17 -8.21
N PHE A 239 -11.75 -1.22 -8.00
CA PHE A 239 -12.15 -2.39 -7.23
C PHE A 239 -12.41 -2.04 -5.76
N LEU A 240 -11.48 -1.32 -5.11
CA LEU A 240 -11.64 -0.91 -3.70
C LEU A 240 -12.85 0.02 -3.49
N ASN A 241 -13.18 0.85 -4.48
CA ASN A 241 -14.26 1.83 -4.39
C ASN A 241 -15.57 1.38 -5.05
N TYR A 242 -15.75 0.08 -5.33
CA TYR A 242 -17.00 -0.50 -5.85
C TYR A 242 -17.48 0.21 -7.12
N TYR A 243 -16.54 0.60 -7.98
CA TYR A 243 -16.84 1.28 -9.24
C TYR A 243 -17.89 0.49 -10.03
N GLY A 244 -18.92 1.16 -10.55
CA GLY A 244 -20.00 0.55 -11.35
C GLY A 244 -21.03 -0.26 -10.56
N PHE A 245 -21.09 -0.10 -9.23
CA PHE A 245 -22.18 -0.60 -8.38
C PHE A 245 -22.96 0.57 -7.77
N PRO A 246 -24.23 0.37 -7.36
CA PRO A 246 -25.01 1.39 -6.65
C PRO A 246 -24.33 1.91 -5.37
N GLU A 247 -23.53 1.07 -4.71
CA GLU A 247 -22.79 1.37 -3.49
C GLU A 247 -21.39 1.97 -3.75
N ALA A 248 -21.13 2.47 -4.95
CA ALA A 248 -19.83 3.03 -5.33
C ALA A 248 -19.39 4.13 -4.35
N ARG A 249 -18.15 4.02 -3.85
CA ARG A 249 -17.55 5.02 -2.98
C ARG A 249 -16.94 6.14 -3.80
N LEU A 250 -17.69 7.24 -3.92
CA LEU A 250 -17.19 8.47 -4.54
C LEU A 250 -16.37 9.32 -3.55
N MET A 251 -16.75 9.31 -2.26
CA MET A 251 -16.12 10.13 -1.22
C MET A 251 -15.30 9.26 -0.26
N ARG A 252 -14.11 9.71 0.12
CA ARG A 252 -13.19 8.95 0.99
C ARG A 252 -13.76 8.66 2.38
N THR A 253 -14.63 9.54 2.88
CA THR A 253 -15.27 9.43 4.19
C THR A 253 -16.52 8.55 4.20
N HIS A 254 -17.00 8.11 3.05
CA HIS A 254 -18.25 7.35 2.93
C HIS A 254 -18.02 5.86 3.20
N SER A 255 -18.70 5.33 4.23
CA SER A 255 -18.71 3.90 4.55
C SER A 255 -19.85 3.19 3.82
N ILE A 256 -19.55 2.02 3.27
CA ILE A 256 -20.47 1.20 2.46
C ILE A 256 -21.42 0.39 3.35
N GLU A 257 -21.02 0.09 4.60
CA GLU A 257 -21.82 -0.72 5.52
C GLU A 257 -22.97 0.08 6.19
N GLY A 258 -22.96 1.41 6.07
CA GLY A 258 -23.98 2.28 6.67
C GLY A 258 -23.89 2.29 8.20
N SER A 259 -23.16 3.26 8.76
CA SER A 259 -23.15 3.76 10.15
C SER A 259 -23.18 2.79 11.36
N LYS A 260 -23.25 1.47 11.22
CA LYS A 260 -23.21 0.51 12.34
C LYS A 260 -21.77 0.19 12.75
N ARG A 261 -20.98 1.24 12.92
CA ARG A 261 -19.63 1.12 13.47
C ARG A 261 -19.77 0.79 14.95
N ASN A 262 -19.48 -0.46 15.32
CA ASN A 262 -19.64 -0.95 16.69
C ASN A 262 -18.63 -0.22 17.58
N ARG A 263 -19.05 0.92 18.15
CA ARG A 263 -18.33 1.72 19.13
C ARG A 263 -18.15 0.90 20.41
N ASN A 264 -17.20 -0.03 20.40
CA ASN A 264 -16.81 -0.78 21.59
C ASN A 264 -15.91 0.10 22.47
N ILE A 265 -16.41 1.28 22.81
CA ILE A 265 -15.80 2.36 23.57
C ILE A 265 -16.01 2.15 25.09
N ARG A 266 -16.72 1.07 25.48
CA ARG A 266 -17.54 1.04 26.70
C ARG A 266 -16.80 1.09 28.05
N PHE A 267 -15.51 0.77 28.15
CA PHE A 267 -14.87 0.69 29.48
C PHE A 267 -13.57 1.48 29.65
N LEU A 268 -12.67 1.56 28.65
CA LEU A 268 -11.47 2.39 28.79
C LEU A 268 -11.73 3.88 28.52
N SER A 269 -12.76 4.20 27.71
CA SER A 269 -13.02 5.58 27.32
C SER A 269 -13.79 6.37 28.37
N LEU A 270 -14.62 5.80 29.26
CA LEU A 270 -15.38 6.67 30.17
C LEU A 270 -14.49 7.39 31.19
N LEU A 271 -13.57 6.66 31.83
CA LEU A 271 -12.61 7.23 32.80
C LEU A 271 -11.59 8.15 32.11
N SER A 272 -11.10 7.74 30.94
CA SER A 272 -10.24 8.56 30.08
C SER A 272 -10.95 9.84 29.63
N THR A 273 -12.20 9.78 29.16
CA THR A 273 -12.98 10.94 28.70
C THR A 273 -13.27 11.89 29.85
N ALA A 274 -13.63 11.36 31.03
CA ALA A 274 -13.92 12.17 32.21
C ALA A 274 -12.66 12.86 32.76
N ALA A 275 -11.53 12.17 32.83
CA ALA A 275 -10.25 12.78 33.20
C ALA A 275 -9.82 13.80 32.13
N MET A 276 -9.85 13.43 30.86
CA MET A 276 -9.22 14.15 29.75
C MET A 276 -10.17 15.15 29.08
N PHE A 277 -11.21 15.63 29.77
CA PHE A 277 -12.19 16.60 29.28
C PHE A 277 -12.79 16.29 27.89
N GLY A 278 -12.94 15.01 27.55
CA GLY A 278 -13.47 14.58 26.25
C GLY A 278 -12.55 14.73 25.04
N VAL A 279 -11.31 15.21 25.22
CA VAL A 279 -10.29 15.31 24.15
C VAL A 279 -10.06 13.98 23.40
N PRO A 280 -9.99 12.82 24.07
CA PRO A 280 -9.80 11.54 23.40
C PRO A 280 -10.92 11.21 22.43
N VAL A 281 -12.16 11.63 22.73
CA VAL A 281 -13.32 11.37 21.86
C VAL A 281 -13.22 12.20 20.58
N MET A 282 -12.79 13.46 20.67
CA MET A 282 -12.59 14.31 19.49
C MET A 282 -11.48 13.76 18.59
N VAL A 283 -10.35 13.34 19.16
CA VAL A 283 -9.26 12.70 18.41
C VAL A 283 -9.73 11.39 17.81
N LEU A 284 -10.50 10.59 18.56
CA LEU A 284 -11.05 9.32 18.09
C LEU A 284 -11.93 9.52 16.85
N GLU A 285 -12.86 10.48 16.87
CA GLU A 285 -13.71 10.80 15.73
C GLU A 285 -12.91 11.25 14.51
N HIS A 286 -11.81 11.98 14.72
CA HIS A 286 -10.94 12.40 13.62
C HIS A 286 -10.17 11.21 13.04
N VAL A 287 -9.62 10.35 13.89
CA VAL A 287 -8.89 9.14 13.48
C VAL A 287 -9.83 8.11 12.84
N GLU A 288 -11.11 8.07 13.22
CA GLU A 288 -12.12 7.20 12.59
C GLU A 288 -12.35 7.57 11.12
N LYS A 289 -12.24 8.87 10.79
CA LYS A 289 -12.36 9.37 9.40
C LYS A 289 -11.14 9.00 8.55
N LEU A 290 -10.00 8.66 9.16
CA LEU A 290 -8.77 8.25 8.45
C LEU A 290 -8.81 6.78 7.99
N HIS A 291 -9.72 5.98 8.56
CA HIS A 291 -9.85 4.56 8.30
C HIS A 291 -11.31 4.22 7.99
N VAL A 292 -11.64 3.97 6.72
CA VAL A 292 -13.02 3.73 6.28
C VAL A 292 -13.12 2.38 5.56
N ASP A 293 -13.87 1.45 6.16
CA ASP A 293 -14.06 0.05 5.74
C ASP A 293 -12.73 -0.65 5.41
N GLY A 294 -11.75 -0.61 6.31
CA GLY A 294 -10.44 -1.25 6.12
C GLY A 294 -9.47 -0.47 5.23
N ILE A 295 -9.94 0.55 4.51
CA ILE A 295 -9.12 1.35 3.61
C ILE A 295 -8.55 2.55 4.37
N VAL A 296 -7.24 2.71 4.26
CA VAL A 296 -6.49 3.81 4.85
C VAL A 296 -5.90 4.68 3.76
N ASN A 297 -6.17 5.98 3.84
CA ASN A 297 -5.63 6.94 2.89
C ASN A 297 -4.40 7.65 3.45
N LEU A 298 -3.26 7.48 2.76
CA LEU A 298 -2.01 8.09 3.20
C LEU A 298 -2.03 9.62 3.15
N LEU A 299 -2.80 10.22 2.25
CA LEU A 299 -2.96 11.68 2.20
C LEU A 299 -3.64 12.21 3.45
N ASP A 300 -4.73 11.56 3.87
CA ASP A 300 -5.49 12.00 5.04
C ASP A 300 -4.69 11.79 6.31
N ILE A 301 -3.94 10.70 6.40
CA ILE A 301 -2.99 10.50 7.49
C ILE A 301 -1.96 11.62 7.50
N LYS A 302 -1.35 11.93 6.36
CA LYS A 302 -0.32 12.97 6.30
C LYS A 302 -0.88 14.33 6.75
N LYS A 303 -2.05 14.71 6.23
CA LYS A 303 -2.74 15.95 6.64
C LYS A 303 -3.05 15.97 8.13
N PHE A 304 -3.56 14.86 8.68
CA PHE A 304 -3.81 14.72 10.11
C PHE A 304 -2.53 14.86 10.94
N LEU A 305 -1.46 14.19 10.53
CA LEU A 305 -0.16 14.24 11.23
C LEU A 305 0.46 15.63 11.19
N ASP A 306 0.35 16.33 10.06
CA ASP A 306 0.89 17.68 9.91
C ASP A 306 0.11 18.65 10.81
N HIS A 307 -1.23 18.60 10.79
CA HIS A 307 -2.08 19.40 11.70
C HIS A 307 -1.79 19.09 13.18
N PHE A 308 -1.71 17.81 13.54
CA PHE A 308 -1.39 17.39 14.91
C PHE A 308 -0.01 17.87 15.34
N ASN A 309 0.99 17.78 14.45
CA ASN A 309 2.34 18.20 14.76
C ASN A 309 2.42 19.71 15.02
N ASP A 310 1.70 20.50 14.23
CA ASP A 310 1.60 21.94 14.41
C ASP A 310 0.95 22.29 15.76
N ASP A 311 -0.11 21.60 16.15
CA ASP A 311 -0.75 21.80 17.46
C ASP A 311 0.14 21.33 18.60
N ASN A 312 0.81 20.19 18.45
CA ASN A 312 1.73 19.67 19.45
C ASN A 312 2.91 20.61 19.71
N ILE A 313 3.43 21.28 18.66
CA ILE A 313 4.46 22.31 18.80
C ILE A 313 3.92 23.47 19.64
N LYS A 314 2.72 23.99 19.35
CA LYS A 314 2.10 25.08 20.12
C LYS A 314 1.92 24.69 21.59
N HIS A 315 1.41 23.49 21.86
CA HIS A 315 1.22 22.97 23.22
C HIS A 315 2.54 22.82 23.98
N SER A 316 3.57 22.26 23.34
CA SER A 316 4.90 22.11 23.92
C SER A 316 5.57 23.46 24.20
N THR A 317 5.39 24.45 23.32
CA THR A 317 5.88 25.82 23.55
C THR A 317 5.19 26.46 24.74
N LEU A 318 3.86 26.36 24.86
CA LEU A 318 3.16 26.92 26.02
C LEU A 318 3.57 26.22 27.32
N ALA A 319 3.68 24.89 27.31
CA ALA A 319 4.16 24.14 28.48
C ALA A 319 5.56 24.60 28.91
N GLY A 320 6.46 24.90 27.96
CA GLY A 320 7.77 25.48 28.25
C GLY A 320 7.69 26.86 28.91
N VAL A 321 6.75 27.71 28.48
CA VAL A 321 6.50 29.02 29.10
C VAL A 321 5.97 28.87 30.52
N ILE A 322 4.96 28.02 30.74
CA ILE A 322 4.39 27.74 32.07
C ILE A 322 5.48 27.22 33.01
N MET A 323 6.30 26.27 32.54
CA MET A 323 7.42 25.72 33.30
C MET A 323 8.43 26.79 33.74
N ALA A 324 8.76 27.75 32.87
CA ALA A 324 9.65 28.85 33.20
C ALA A 324 9.03 29.81 34.24
N VAL A 325 7.72 30.05 34.15
CA VAL A 325 6.97 30.88 35.12
C VAL A 325 6.93 30.20 36.49
N ASP A 326 6.60 28.91 36.55
CA ASP A 326 6.56 28.14 37.80
C ASP A 326 7.93 28.07 38.49
N ALA A 327 8.99 27.84 37.71
CA ALA A 327 10.36 27.87 38.23
C ALA A 327 10.72 29.24 38.81
N SER A 328 10.26 30.33 38.18
CA SER A 328 10.47 31.70 38.65
C SER A 328 9.70 31.98 39.95
N ILE A 329 8.44 31.52 40.05
CA ILE A 329 7.62 31.66 41.28
C ILE A 329 8.25 30.91 42.45
N LEU A 330 8.72 29.67 42.21
CA LEU A 330 9.40 28.87 43.23
C LEU A 330 10.73 29.48 43.70
N ALA A 331 11.39 30.27 42.86
CA ALA A 331 12.65 30.93 43.20
C ALA A 331 12.47 32.15 44.12
N ILE A 332 11.26 32.72 44.25
CA ILE A 332 11.01 33.89 45.09
C ILE A 332 10.89 33.48 46.57
N PRO A 333 11.79 33.94 47.46
CA PRO A 333 11.69 33.66 48.89
C PRO A 333 10.40 34.26 49.48
N ASN A 334 9.81 33.63 50.50
CA ASN A 334 8.46 33.85 51.08
C ASN A 334 7.25 33.39 50.26
N ILE A 335 7.25 33.51 48.94
CA ILE A 335 6.11 33.07 48.11
C ILE A 335 6.26 31.58 47.75
N GLY A 336 7.45 31.16 47.32
CA GLY A 336 7.74 29.76 46.99
C GLY A 336 7.84 28.83 48.21
N SER A 337 7.91 29.38 49.43
CA SER A 337 7.95 28.60 50.68
C SER A 337 6.56 28.25 51.22
N GLN A 338 5.48 28.84 50.69
CA GLN A 338 4.12 28.45 51.07
C GLN A 338 3.81 27.05 50.54
N VAL A 339 3.29 26.18 51.41
CA VAL A 339 3.03 24.77 51.09
C VAL A 339 2.10 24.61 49.88
N THR A 340 1.08 25.45 49.79
CA THR A 340 0.10 25.46 48.69
C THR A 340 0.73 25.87 47.36
N THR A 341 1.45 27.00 47.32
CA THR A 341 2.15 27.47 46.11
C THR A 341 3.19 26.45 45.65
N ARG A 342 3.97 25.89 46.58
CA ARG A 342 5.01 24.92 46.25
C ARG A 342 4.45 23.64 45.65
N THR A 343 3.33 23.14 46.18
CA THR A 343 2.68 21.92 45.68
C THR A 343 2.06 22.14 44.31
N LEU A 344 1.35 23.26 44.10
CA LEU A 344 0.75 23.60 42.80
C LEU A 344 1.80 23.81 41.70
N CYS A 345 2.82 24.64 41.94
CA CYS A 345 3.88 24.86 40.95
C CYS A 345 4.69 23.59 40.67
N SER A 346 4.93 22.73 41.67
CA SER A 346 5.63 21.46 41.45
C SER A 346 4.80 20.49 40.59
N LEU A 347 3.48 20.41 40.80
CA LEU A 347 2.58 19.60 39.98
C LEU A 347 2.52 20.11 38.54
N SER A 348 2.37 21.43 38.35
CA SER A 348 2.37 22.07 37.03
C SER A 348 3.70 21.86 36.28
N LEU A 349 4.85 21.93 36.95
CA LEU A 349 6.15 21.61 36.37
C LEU A 349 6.20 20.16 35.85
N ILE A 350 5.77 19.19 36.68
CA ILE A 350 5.75 17.77 36.31
C ILE A 350 4.85 17.55 35.09
N LEU A 351 3.66 18.15 35.08
CA LEU A 351 2.70 18.05 33.97
C LEU A 351 3.24 18.70 32.69
N SER A 352 3.93 19.83 32.80
CA SER A 352 4.54 20.52 31.66
C SER A 352 5.67 19.70 31.04
N VAL A 353 6.51 19.05 31.87
CA VAL A 353 7.53 18.09 31.39
C VAL A 353 6.88 16.89 30.70
N HIS A 354 5.80 16.34 31.28
CA HIS A 354 5.04 15.24 30.67
C HIS A 354 4.38 15.66 29.35
N CYS A 355 3.89 16.89 29.22
CA CYS A 355 3.36 17.43 27.97
C CYS A 355 4.41 17.40 26.85
N ILE A 356 5.62 17.92 27.13
CA ILE A 356 6.73 17.94 26.16
C ILE A 356 7.14 16.50 25.79
N PHE A 357 7.31 15.63 26.79
CA PHE A 357 7.69 14.24 26.55
C PHE A 357 6.63 13.48 25.73
N ALA A 358 5.35 13.59 26.11
CA ALA A 358 4.25 12.99 25.37
C ALA A 358 4.19 13.51 23.93
N GLY A 359 4.45 14.81 23.73
CA GLY A 359 4.50 15.43 22.41
C GLY A 359 5.59 14.84 21.53
N VAL A 360 6.80 14.67 22.06
CA VAL A 360 7.92 14.03 21.33
C VAL A 360 7.61 12.58 20.98
N VAL A 361 7.00 11.81 21.91
CA VAL A 361 6.58 10.43 21.66
C VAL A 361 5.53 10.38 20.55
N ALA A 362 4.53 11.28 20.58
CA ALA A 362 3.48 11.35 19.57
C ALA A 362 4.04 11.75 18.18
N GLN A 363 5.03 12.65 18.13
CA GLN A 363 5.73 13.00 16.89
C GLN A 363 6.52 11.82 16.32
N HIS A 364 7.26 11.08 17.17
CA HIS A 364 7.99 9.90 16.75
C HIS A 364 7.04 8.81 16.22
N PHE A 365 5.93 8.58 16.92
CA PHE A 365 4.87 7.68 16.46
C PHE A 365 4.26 8.16 15.13
N GLY A 366 4.05 9.47 14.97
CA GLY A 366 3.61 10.10 13.73
C GLY A 366 4.53 9.84 12.54
N GLN A 367 5.85 9.88 12.72
CA GLN A 367 6.78 9.53 11.64
C GLN A 367 6.61 8.07 11.20
N LYS A 368 6.34 7.15 12.13
CA LYS A 368 6.05 5.74 11.79
C LYS A 368 4.70 5.60 11.09
N MET A 369 3.70 6.39 11.47
CA MET A 369 2.38 6.43 10.83
C MET A 369 2.41 6.92 9.37
N LYS A 370 3.50 7.54 8.91
CA LYS A 370 3.70 7.84 7.47
C LYS A 370 3.93 6.57 6.63
N SER A 371 4.23 5.43 7.24
CA SER A 371 4.26 4.14 6.54
C SER A 371 2.84 3.57 6.42
N LEU A 372 2.40 3.28 5.20
CA LEU A 372 1.07 2.73 4.93
C LEU A 372 0.82 1.42 5.66
N GLN A 373 1.80 0.52 5.69
CA GLN A 373 1.68 -0.78 6.37
C GLN A 373 1.51 -0.60 7.88
N PHE A 374 2.32 0.28 8.48
CA PHE A 374 2.24 0.57 9.90
C PHE A 374 0.91 1.24 10.25
N ALA A 375 0.48 2.21 9.45
CA ALA A 375 -0.79 2.91 9.66
C ALA A 375 -2.00 1.99 9.52
N SER A 376 -2.05 1.18 8.45
CA SER A 376 -3.13 0.22 8.22
C SER A 376 -3.26 -0.73 9.41
N HIS A 377 -2.16 -1.34 9.83
CA HIS A 377 -2.15 -2.26 10.97
C HIS A 377 -2.58 -1.58 12.28
N ASN A 378 -2.02 -0.42 12.62
CA ASN A 378 -2.33 0.24 13.89
C ASN A 378 -3.73 0.84 13.94
N LEU A 379 -4.26 1.35 12.82
CA LEU A 379 -5.63 1.86 12.75
C LEU A 379 -6.65 0.71 12.78
N GLN A 380 -6.33 -0.45 12.21
CA GLN A 380 -7.22 -1.60 12.20
C GLN A 380 -7.27 -2.33 13.56
N TYR A 381 -6.12 -2.52 14.23
CA TYR A 381 -6.03 -3.36 15.44
C TYR A 381 -5.77 -2.58 16.74
N HIS A 382 -5.24 -1.36 16.67
CA HIS A 382 -4.77 -0.59 17.82
C HIS A 382 -5.34 0.83 17.88
N PHE A 383 -6.56 0.99 17.38
CA PHE A 383 -7.27 2.25 17.23
C PHE A 383 -7.30 3.11 18.52
N THR A 384 -7.61 2.51 19.67
CA THR A 384 -7.64 3.22 20.96
C THR A 384 -6.25 3.70 21.40
N LYS A 385 -5.18 2.94 21.11
CA LYS A 385 -3.81 3.34 21.47
C LYS A 385 -3.41 4.59 20.68
N VAL A 386 -3.77 4.65 19.40
CA VAL A 386 -3.54 5.81 18.53
C VAL A 386 -4.22 7.04 19.13
N ALA A 387 -5.51 6.96 19.47
CA ALA A 387 -6.23 8.09 20.06
C ALA A 387 -5.64 8.57 21.40
N ILE A 388 -5.15 7.65 22.25
CA ILE A 388 -4.51 8.00 23.53
C ILE A 388 -3.18 8.74 23.30
N ILE A 389 -2.32 8.22 22.41
CA ILE A 389 -1.02 8.83 22.11
C ILE A 389 -1.19 10.27 21.61
N TYR A 390 -2.18 10.49 20.73
CA TYR A 390 -2.44 11.80 20.14
C TYR A 390 -3.24 12.75 21.05
N SER A 391 -3.88 12.26 22.12
CA SER A 391 -4.57 13.15 23.09
C SER A 391 -3.68 13.56 24.27
N ALA A 392 -2.66 12.76 24.61
CA ALA A 392 -1.82 12.96 25.79
C ALA A 392 -1.17 14.35 25.94
N PRO A 393 -0.59 14.97 24.89
CA PRO A 393 0.05 16.28 25.04
C PRO A 393 -0.96 17.38 25.40
N MET A 394 -2.11 17.39 24.71
CA MET A 394 -3.16 18.39 24.89
C MET A 394 -3.77 18.32 26.29
N MET A 395 -3.93 17.12 26.86
CA MET A 395 -4.38 16.95 28.24
C MET A 395 -3.41 17.51 29.27
N ASN A 396 -2.13 17.14 29.16
CA ASN A 396 -1.12 17.53 30.14
C ASN A 396 -1.01 19.05 30.20
N MET A 397 -1.15 19.72 29.06
CA MET A 397 -1.24 21.18 28.98
C MET A 397 -2.49 21.73 29.70
N CYS A 398 -3.69 21.17 29.47
CA CYS A 398 -4.90 21.62 30.17
C CYS A 398 -4.77 21.52 31.69
N TYR A 399 -4.12 20.46 32.19
CA TYR A 399 -3.87 20.29 33.63
C TYR A 399 -2.75 21.19 34.17
N SER A 400 -1.77 21.61 33.36
CA SER A 400 -0.77 22.60 33.80
C SER A 400 -1.36 24.01 33.95
N ILE A 401 -2.49 24.30 33.30
CA ILE A 401 -3.14 25.62 33.35
C ILE A 401 -4.16 25.71 34.50
N ALA A 402 -4.81 24.59 34.84
CA ALA A 402 -5.84 24.48 35.88
C ALA A 402 -5.24 24.34 37.28
#